data_AF-A0A0P1IGG8-F1
#
_entry.id   AF-A0A0P1IGG8-F1
#
_cell.length_a   1.000
_cell.length_b   1.000
_cell.length_c   1.000
_cell.angle_alpha   90.00
_cell.angle_beta   90.00
_cell.angle_gamma   90.00
#
_symmetry.space_group_name_H-M   'P 1'
#
loop_
_entity.id
_entity.type
_entity.pdbx_description
1 polymer ?
#
loop_
_entity_poly.entity_id
_entity_poly.type
_entity_poly.pdbx_seq_one_letter_code
_entity_poly.pdbx_strand_id
1 'polypeptide(L)' 'MNDLYLTPLTGSILVFLVVVCGHRFRKAWKEQYPGWQKRAWMYGVPALVGLLMLGFVPLEF' A
#
# COMPACT_ATOMS: atom_id res chain seq x y z
N MET A 1 18.59 -15.26 13.34
CA MET A 1 17.18 -14.87 13.12
C MET A 1 17.24 -13.44 12.64
N ASN A 2 16.84 -13.16 11.40
CA ASN A 2 16.75 -11.79 10.90
C ASN A 2 15.40 -11.27 11.38
N ASP A 3 15.39 -10.61 12.53
CA ASP A 3 14.17 -10.01 13.04
C ASP A 3 13.75 -8.89 12.05
N LEU A 4 12.62 -9.12 11.39
CA LEU A 4 12.05 -8.13 10.47
C LEU A 4 11.39 -7.04 11.30
N TYR A 5 12.15 -6.00 11.55
CA TYR A 5 11.68 -4.84 12.27
C TYR A 5 11.36 -3.69 11.33
N LEU A 6 10.21 -3.06 11.57
CA LEU A 6 9.80 -1.88 10.84
C LEU A 6 10.55 -0.67 11.41
N THR A 7 11.71 -0.36 10.83
CA THR A 7 12.43 0.88 11.15
C THR A 7 11.61 2.10 10.73
N PRO A 8 11.74 3.27 11.39
CA PRO A 8 10.98 4.48 11.06
C PRO A 8 11.05 4.87 9.59
N LEU A 9 12.20 4.62 8.94
CA LEU A 9 12.41 4.85 7.52
C LEU A 9 11.58 3.91 6.65
N THR A 10 11.60 2.60 6.93
CA THR A 10 10.83 1.61 6.16
C THR A 10 9.33 1.77 6.37
N GLY A 11 8.89 2.07 7.60
CA GLY A 11 7.49 2.40 7.90
C GLY A 11 6.99 3.62 7.12
N SER A 12 7.79 4.70 7.06
CA SER A 12 7.45 5.91 6.29
C SER A 12 7.31 5.63 4.79
N ILE A 13 8.21 4.83 4.21
CA ILE A 13 8.15 4.41 2.81
C ILE A 13 6.88 3.58 2.54
N LEU A 14 6.54 2.67 3.44
CA LEU A 14 5.33 1.85 3.36
C LEU A 14 4.06 2.70 3.37
N VAL A 15 3.97 3.65 4.31
CA VAL A 15 2.84 4.59 4.39
C VAL A 15 2.72 5.40 3.11
N PHE A 16 3.82 5.95 2.60
CA PHE A 16 3.82 6.70 1.35
C PHE A 16 3.32 5.85 0.17
N LEU A 17 3.81 4.61 0.03
CA LEU A 17 3.36 3.66 -0.98
C LEU A 17 1.86 3.37 -0.89
N VAL A 18 1.36 3.11 0.32
CA VAL A 18 -0.06 2.86 0.57
C VAL A 18 -0.92 4.06 0.15
N VAL A 19 -0.51 5.28 0.51
CA VAL A 19 -1.24 6.51 0.17
C VAL A 19 -1.27 6.74 -1.35
N VAL A 20 -0.13 6.59 -2.03
CA VAL A 20 -0.05 6.74 -3.50
C VAL A 20 -0.90 5.67 -4.20
N CYS A 21 -0.82 4.42 -3.76
CA CYS A 21 -1.62 3.33 -4.32
C CYS A 21 -3.11 3.55 -4.09
N GLY A 22 -3.53 3.97 -2.89
CA GLY A 22 -4.92 4.31 -2.59
C GLY A 22 -5.45 5.48 -3.42
N HIS A 23 -4.63 6.52 -3.63
CA HIS A 23 -4.98 7.64 -4.49
C HIS A 23 -5.19 7.18 -5.95
N ARG A 24 -4.27 6.35 -6.47
CA ARG A 24 -4.35 5.81 -7.83
C ARG A 24 -5.52 4.85 -8.00
N PHE A 25 -5.84 4.04 -7.00
CA PHE A 25 -7.03 3.21 -6.95
C PHE A 25 -8.30 4.05 -7.09
N ARG A 26 -8.45 5.09 -6.25
CA ARG A 26 -9.62 5.97 -6.27
C ARG A 26 -9.73 6.78 -7.57
N LYS A 27 -8.60 7.16 -8.16
CA LYS A 27 -8.54 7.81 -9.47
C LYS A 27 -8.99 6.86 -10.58
N ALA A 28 -8.47 5.63 -10.64
CA ALA A 28 -8.89 4.62 -11.60
C ALA A 28 -10.38 4.25 -11.47
N TRP A 29 -10.89 4.19 -10.24
CA TRP A 29 -12.31 3.96 -9.97
C TRP A 29 -13.20 5.08 -10.51
N LYS A 30 -12.74 6.34 -10.42
CA LYS A 30 -13.51 7.51 -10.89
C LYS A 30 -13.40 7.74 -12.39
N GLU A 31 -12.24 7.52 -12.99
CA GLU A 31 -12.01 7.77 -14.42
C GLU A 31 -12.63 6.69 -15.33
N GLN A 32 -12.83 5.47 -14.81
CA GLN A 32 -13.51 4.36 -15.50
C GLN A 32 -13.09 4.08 -16.96
N TYR A 33 -11.84 4.38 -17.33
CA TYR A 33 -11.28 4.02 -18.63
C TYR A 33 -11.41 2.52 -18.93
N PRO A 34 -11.35 2.07 -20.20
CA PRO A 34 -11.40 0.65 -20.55
C PRO A 34 -10.38 -0.16 -19.74
N GLY A 35 -10.83 -1.16 -18.98
CA GLY A 35 -9.97 -1.95 -18.10
C GLY A 35 -9.67 -1.31 -16.72
N TRP A 36 -10.45 -0.31 -16.29
CA TRP A 36 -10.28 0.35 -14.99
C TRP A 36 -10.32 -0.62 -13.81
N GLN A 37 -11.13 -1.69 -13.87
CA GLN A 37 -11.19 -2.70 -12.82
C GLN A 37 -9.82 -3.36 -12.60
N LYS A 38 -9.13 -3.76 -13.68
CA LYS A 38 -7.79 -4.36 -13.58
C LYS A 38 -6.78 -3.38 -12.99
N ARG A 39 -6.84 -2.09 -13.39
CA ARG A 39 -5.98 -1.04 -12.82
C ARG A 39 -6.28 -0.77 -11.35
N ALA A 40 -7.55 -0.73 -10.98
CA ALA A 40 -7.97 -0.61 -9.60
C ALA A 40 -7.41 -1.78 -8.78
N TRP A 41 -7.61 -3.03 -9.19
CA TRP A 41 -7.04 -4.18 -8.49
C TRP A 41 -5.50 -4.16 -8.42
N MET A 42 -4.80 -3.73 -9.48
CA MET A 42 -3.33 -3.58 -9.46
C MET A 42 -2.83 -2.56 -8.44
N TYR A 43 -3.60 -1.51 -8.13
CA TYR A 43 -3.24 -0.53 -7.10
C TYR A 43 -3.83 -0.85 -5.73
N GLY A 44 -4.97 -1.53 -5.68
CA GLY A 44 -5.65 -1.90 -4.43
C GLY A 44 -4.95 -3.04 -3.69
N VAL A 45 -4.47 -4.06 -4.41
CA VAL A 45 -3.78 -5.22 -3.79
C VAL A 45 -2.49 -4.80 -3.07
N PRO A 46 -1.57 -4.03 -3.68
CA PRO A 46 -0.38 -3.56 -2.98
C PRO A 46 -0.70 -2.64 -1.80
N ALA A 47 -1.73 -1.79 -1.91
CA ALA A 47 -2.16 -0.93 -0.81
C ALA A 47 -2.69 -1.75 0.39
N LEU A 48 -3.48 -2.80 0.12
CA LEU A 48 -3.98 -3.70 1.15
C LEU A 48 -2.82 -4.42 1.84
N VAL A 49 -1.88 -4.97 1.08
CA VAL A 49 -0.69 -5.65 1.63
C VAL A 49 0.14 -4.67 2.46
N GLY A 50 0.32 -3.43 2.01
CA GLY A 50 1.05 -2.41 2.77
C GLY A 50 0.37 -2.02 4.08
N LEU A 51 -0.97 -1.93 4.10
CA LEU A 51 -1.74 -1.71 5.33
C LEU A 51 -1.66 -2.90 6.29
N LEU A 52 -1.69 -4.12 5.76
CA LEU A 52 -1.50 -5.33 6.57
C LEU A 52 -0.09 -5.36 7.16
N MET A 53 0.94 -5.04 6.39
CA MET A 53 2.31 -4.95 6.92
C MET A 53 2.41 -3.88 8.01
N LEU A 54 1.84 -2.69 7.81
CA LEU A 54 1.86 -1.64 8.83
C LEU A 54 1.07 -2.02 10.10
N GLY A 55 -0.03 -2.76 9.96
CA GLY A 55 -0.88 -3.13 11.09
C GLY A 55 -0.38 -4.34 11.88
N PHE A 56 0.33 -5.27 11.23
CA PHE A 56 0.73 -6.55 11.83
C PHE A 56 2.24 -6.69 12.05
N VAL A 57 3.09 -5.85 11.43
CA VAL A 57 4.53 -5.86 11.70
C VAL A 57 4.81 -4.98 12.91
N PRO A 58 5.42 -5.52 13.98
CA PRO A 58 5.76 -4.73 15.15
C PRO A 58 6.77 -3.62 14.79
N LEU A 59 6.47 -2.41 15.26
CA LEU A 59 7.39 -1.28 15.21
C LEU A 59 8.50 -1.52 16.24
N GLU A 60 9.74 -1.49 15.79
CA GLU A 60 10.89 -1.46 16.68
C GLU A 60 11.22 0.01 16.96
N PHE A 61 11.35 0.36 18.23
CA PHE A 61 11.63 1.72 18.71
C PHE A 61 13.10 1.87 19.08
#